data_AF-A0A7V8X1D6-F1
#
_entry.id   AF-A0A7V8X1D6-F1
#
_cell.length_a   1.000
_cell.length_b   1.000
_cell.length_c   1.000
_cell.angle_alpha   90.00
_cell.angle_beta   90.00
_cell.angle_gamma   90.00
#
_symmetry.space_group_name_H-M   'P 1'
#
loop_
_entity.id
_entity.type
_entity.pdbx_description
1 polymer ?
#
loop_
_entity_poly.entity_id
_entity_poly.type
_entity_poly.pdbx_seq_one_letter_code
_entity_poly.pdbx_strand_id
1 'polypeptide(L)'
;LHDRVADGARAAADIALAGLVAELRAEGHRPVAAGLVGEPRDLPDADRILANHMLLHSAEGELYRCALTDAAEAIGIPVTCFHPKAVATSGRAGLFAALRKAAGPPFAADHRLAVAVALDALPDY
;
A
#
# COMPACT_ATOMS: atom_id res chain seq x y z
N LEU A 1 22.94 -5.88 8.73
CA LEU A 1 22.70 -5.05 7.52
C LEU A 1 21.22 -5.05 7.18
N HIS A 2 20.60 -6.24 7.09
CA HIS A 2 19.15 -6.42 6.94
C HIS A 2 18.32 -5.59 7.93
N ASP A 3 18.63 -5.68 9.22
CA ASP A 3 17.87 -4.97 10.27
C ASP A 3 17.88 -3.45 10.10
N ARG A 4 19.04 -2.86 9.73
CA ARG A 4 19.14 -1.41 9.49
C ARG A 4 18.30 -0.93 8.30
N VAL A 5 18.19 -1.75 7.26
CA VAL A 5 17.40 -1.41 6.06
C VAL A 5 15.90 -1.50 6.39
N ALA A 6 15.50 -2.52 7.15
CA ALA A 6 14.13 -2.64 7.66
C ALA A 6 13.75 -1.51 8.60
N ASP A 7 14.62 -1.16 9.56
CA ASP A 7 14.40 -0.05 10.48
C ASP A 7 14.24 1.29 9.74
N GLY A 8 15.08 1.51 8.72
CA GLY A 8 14.99 2.69 7.86
C GLY A 8 13.68 2.77 7.07
N ALA A 9 13.26 1.65 6.46
CA ALA A 9 12.00 1.56 5.73
C ALA A 9 10.80 1.81 6.65
N ARG A 10 10.81 1.23 7.85
CA ARG A 10 9.77 1.42 8.86
C ARG A 10 9.69 2.87 9.34
N ALA A 11 10.82 3.48 9.69
CA ALA A 11 10.85 4.87 10.12
C ALA A 11 10.33 5.83 9.03
N ALA A 12 10.68 5.57 7.76
CA ALA A 12 10.16 6.34 6.64
C ALA A 12 8.64 6.16 6.46
N ALA A 13 8.15 4.92 6.57
CA ALA A 13 6.72 4.62 6.47
C ALA A 13 5.92 5.25 7.63
N ASP A 14 6.42 5.17 8.86
CA ASP A 14 5.80 5.77 10.05
C ASP A 14 5.62 7.29 9.86
N ILE A 15 6.69 7.99 9.45
CA ILE A 15 6.66 9.44 9.22
C ILE A 15 5.68 9.79 8.11
N ALA A 16 5.76 9.10 6.97
CA ALA A 16 4.94 9.39 5.81
C ALA A 16 3.45 9.16 6.09
N LEU A 17 3.12 8.04 6.73
CA LEU A 17 1.72 7.68 6.97
C LEU A 17 1.10 8.50 8.10
N ALA A 18 1.85 8.79 9.16
CA ALA A 18 1.39 9.69 10.21
C ALA A 18 1.11 11.11 9.66
N GLY A 19 1.98 11.60 8.77
CA GLY A 19 1.78 12.88 8.08
C GLY A 19 0.51 12.89 7.23
N LEU A 20 0.37 11.91 6.34
CA LEU A 20 -0.80 11.79 5.47
C LEU A 20 -2.12 11.68 6.27
N VAL A 21 -2.13 10.88 7.33
CA VAL A 21 -3.32 10.71 8.17
C VAL A 21 -3.65 11.97 8.97
N ALA A 22 -2.62 12.71 9.41
CA ALA A 22 -2.82 14.00 10.07
C ALA A 22 -3.43 15.04 9.11
N GLU A 23 -2.96 15.11 7.87
CA GLU A 23 -3.52 15.97 6.82
C GLU A 23 -4.98 15.64 6.54
N LEU A 24 -5.29 14.36 6.30
CA LEU A 24 -6.68 13.92 6.08
C LEU A 24 -7.59 14.27 7.26
N ARG A 25 -7.12 14.10 8.50
CA ARG A 25 -7.88 14.47 9.70
C ARG A 25 -8.08 15.98 9.82
N ALA A 26 -7.09 16.79 9.46
CA ALA A 26 -7.20 18.24 9.45
C ALA A 26 -8.25 18.73 8.43
N GLU A 27 -8.42 18.00 7.33
CA GLU A 27 -9.47 18.23 6.33
C GLU A 27 -10.85 17.68 6.75
N GLY A 28 -10.95 17.06 7.93
CA GLY A 28 -12.20 16.51 8.47
C GLY A 28 -12.51 15.08 7.99
N HIS A 29 -11.56 14.41 7.35
CA HIS A 29 -11.69 13.01 6.95
C HIS A 29 -11.22 12.05 8.05
N ARG A 30 -11.84 10.88 8.12
CA ARG A 30 -11.42 9.79 9.01
C ARG A 30 -11.02 8.59 8.17
N PRO A 31 -9.71 8.33 7.99
CA PRO A 31 -9.25 7.08 7.39
C PRO A 31 -9.72 5.88 8.23
N VAL A 32 -10.30 4.88 7.57
CA VAL A 32 -10.86 3.68 8.24
C VAL A 32 -10.23 2.37 7.76
N ALA A 33 -9.54 2.37 6.62
CA ALA A 33 -8.86 1.22 6.05
C ALA A 33 -7.80 1.68 5.04
N ALA A 34 -6.86 0.79 4.72
CA ALA A 34 -5.92 0.95 3.62
C ALA A 34 -5.85 -0.33 2.77
N GLY A 35 -5.69 -0.15 1.46
CA GLY A 35 -5.46 -1.24 0.51
C GLY A 35 -4.04 -1.18 -0.02
N LEU A 36 -3.35 -2.32 -0.04
CA LEU A 36 -2.03 -2.48 -0.67
C LEU A 36 -2.13 -3.46 -1.84
N VAL A 37 -1.33 -3.21 -2.87
CA VAL A 37 -1.19 -4.14 -3.99
C VAL A 37 0.07 -4.97 -3.78
N GLY A 38 -0.08 -6.29 -3.79
CA GLY A 38 1.06 -7.18 -3.77
C GLY A 38 0.67 -8.62 -3.53
N GLU A 39 1.61 -9.49 -3.84
CA GLU A 39 1.58 -10.89 -3.43
C GLU A 39 2.67 -11.04 -2.36
N PRO A 40 2.34 -11.43 -1.12
CA PRO A 40 3.35 -11.81 -0.14
C PRO A 40 4.25 -12.89 -0.72
N ARG A 41 5.56 -12.76 -0.54
CA ARG A 41 6.52 -13.76 -1.03
C ARG A 41 7.44 -14.23 0.07
N ASP A 42 7.61 -15.54 0.14
CA ASP A 42 8.72 -16.14 0.86
C ASP A 42 10.02 -15.82 0.12
N LEU A 43 10.84 -14.96 0.73
CA LEU A 43 12.11 -14.56 0.16
C LEU A 43 13.22 -15.52 0.61
N PRO A 44 14.16 -15.87 -0.29
CA PRO A 44 15.34 -16.65 0.08
C PRO A 44 16.31 -15.82 0.95
N ASP A 45 17.41 -16.42 1.39
CA ASP A 45 18.43 -15.71 2.16
C ASP A 45 19.01 -14.48 1.44
N ALA A 46 19.61 -13.59 2.22
CA ALA A 46 20.13 -12.32 1.73
C ALA A 46 21.19 -12.50 0.63
N ASP A 47 22.06 -13.49 0.75
CA ASP A 47 23.13 -13.75 -0.22
C ASP A 47 22.54 -14.09 -1.60
N ARG A 48 21.47 -14.90 -1.63
CA ARG A 48 20.76 -15.26 -2.85
C ARG A 48 19.91 -14.11 -3.41
N ILE A 49 19.34 -13.27 -2.55
CA ILE A 49 18.66 -12.04 -2.98
C ILE A 49 19.66 -11.12 -3.68
N LEU A 50 20.78 -10.79 -3.02
CA LEU A 50 21.79 -9.86 -3.53
C LEU A 50 22.44 -10.35 -4.84
N ALA A 51 22.56 -11.66 -5.03
CA ALA A 51 23.10 -12.26 -6.25
C ALA A 51 22.16 -12.16 -7.46
N ASN A 52 20.88 -11.80 -7.29
CA ASN A 52 19.91 -11.75 -8.38
C ASN A 52 19.07 -10.48 -8.35
N HIS A 53 19.26 -9.63 -9.35
CA HIS A 53 18.55 -8.35 -9.48
C HIS A 53 17.01 -8.48 -9.46
N MET A 54 16.44 -9.57 -9.97
CA MET A 54 14.99 -9.80 -9.87
C MET A 54 14.53 -10.14 -8.45
N LEU A 55 15.35 -10.87 -7.70
CA LEU A 55 15.07 -11.16 -6.29
C LEU A 55 15.25 -9.91 -5.43
N LEU A 56 16.21 -9.04 -5.75
CA LEU A 56 16.34 -7.71 -5.16
C LEU A 56 15.04 -6.89 -5.29
N HIS A 57 14.50 -6.74 -6.49
CA HIS A 57 13.22 -6.02 -6.69
C HIS A 57 12.05 -6.64 -5.93
N SER A 58 12.02 -7.97 -5.86
CA SER A 58 10.99 -8.68 -5.11
C SER A 58 11.12 -8.43 -3.60
N ALA A 59 12.35 -8.44 -3.09
CA ALA A 59 12.66 -8.20 -1.69
C ALA A 59 12.37 -6.76 -1.27
N GLU A 60 12.72 -5.79 -2.11
CA GLU A 60 12.40 -4.38 -1.91
C GLU A 60 10.88 -4.17 -1.86
N GLY A 61 10.13 -4.77 -2.79
CA GLY A 61 8.67 -4.69 -2.80
C GLY A 61 8.03 -5.27 -1.54
N GLU A 62 8.55 -6.38 -1.01
CA GLU A 62 8.06 -6.96 0.24
C GLU A 62 8.42 -6.09 1.44
N LEU A 63 9.65 -5.58 1.51
CA LEU A 63 10.11 -4.69 2.55
C LEU A 63 9.19 -3.46 2.69
N TYR A 64 8.83 -2.83 1.57
CA TYR A 64 7.92 -1.68 1.59
C TYR A 64 6.51 -2.05 2.02
N ARG A 65 5.98 -3.21 1.61
CA ARG A 65 4.66 -3.66 2.05
C ARG A 65 4.63 -3.93 3.55
N CYS A 66 5.65 -4.60 4.10
CA CYS A 66 5.77 -4.81 5.54
C CYS A 66 5.85 -3.48 6.28
N ALA A 67 6.74 -2.57 5.86
CA ALA A 67 6.89 -1.27 6.50
C ALA A 67 5.60 -0.44 6.49
N LEU A 68 4.88 -0.40 5.35
CA LEU A 68 3.60 0.30 5.25
C LEU A 68 2.50 -0.35 6.09
N THR A 69 2.49 -1.68 6.17
CA THR A 69 1.52 -2.43 6.99
C THR A 69 1.74 -2.15 8.47
N ASP A 70 2.98 -2.28 8.94
CA ASP A 70 3.38 -2.01 10.33
C ASP A 70 3.04 -0.56 10.73
N ALA A 71 3.34 0.41 9.86
CA ALA A 71 3.06 1.82 10.11
C ALA A 71 1.55 2.10 10.21
N ALA A 72 0.75 1.49 9.34
CA ALA A 72 -0.71 1.64 9.34
C ALA A 72 -1.35 1.03 10.58
N GLU A 73 -0.91 -0.17 10.96
CA GLU A 73 -1.38 -0.84 12.18
C GLU A 73 -1.01 -0.02 13.43
N ALA A 74 0.19 0.57 13.48
CA ALA A 74 0.64 1.40 14.60
C ALA A 74 -0.25 2.63 14.84
N ILE A 75 -0.92 3.14 13.79
CA ILE A 75 -1.86 4.28 13.89
C ILE A 75 -3.34 3.84 13.83
N GLY A 76 -3.60 2.53 13.91
CA GLY A 76 -4.94 1.95 14.02
C GLY A 76 -5.71 1.90 12.70
N ILE A 77 -5.03 1.84 11.56
CA ILE A 77 -5.66 1.68 10.24
C ILE A 77 -5.48 0.23 9.77
N PRO A 78 -6.56 -0.56 9.66
CA PRO A 78 -6.50 -1.90 9.11
C PRO A 78 -6.02 -1.90 7.65
N VAL A 79 -5.12 -2.82 7.32
CA VAL A 79 -4.56 -2.97 5.97
C VAL A 79 -5.02 -4.28 5.34
N THR A 80 -5.43 -4.23 4.09
CA THR A 80 -5.68 -5.43 3.28
C THR A 80 -4.76 -5.44 2.07
N CYS A 81 -3.99 -6.52 1.91
CA CYS A 81 -3.16 -6.76 0.74
C CYS A 81 -3.94 -7.53 -0.33
N PHE A 82 -3.96 -7.01 -1.55
CA PHE A 82 -4.63 -7.62 -2.68
C PHE A 82 -3.63 -8.06 -3.75
N HIS A 83 -3.81 -9.28 -4.22
CA HIS A 83 -3.14 -9.72 -5.43
C HIS A 83 -3.60 -8.85 -6.62
N PRO A 84 -2.70 -8.37 -7.50
CA PRO A 84 -3.05 -7.45 -8.60
C PRO A 84 -4.20 -7.92 -9.49
N LYS A 85 -4.34 -9.24 -9.66
CA LYS A 85 -5.40 -9.87 -10.49
C LYS A 85 -6.73 -10.09 -9.74
N ALA A 86 -6.77 -9.89 -8.42
CA ALA A 86 -7.94 -10.13 -7.59
C ALA A 86 -8.74 -8.84 -7.30
N VAL A 87 -8.22 -7.68 -7.72
CA VAL A 87 -8.84 -6.37 -7.49
C VAL A 87 -10.09 -6.21 -8.35
N ALA A 88 -11.24 -5.95 -7.74
CA ALA A 88 -12.55 -6.01 -8.41
C ALA A 88 -13.41 -4.75 -8.22
N THR A 89 -13.00 -3.79 -7.39
CA THR A 89 -13.82 -2.61 -7.03
C THR A 89 -15.20 -3.01 -6.48
N SER A 90 -15.23 -3.99 -5.57
CA SER A 90 -16.35 -4.62 -4.85
C SER A 90 -17.65 -3.78 -4.80
N GLY A 91 -18.43 -3.81 -5.88
CA GLY A 91 -19.69 -3.05 -5.99
C GLY A 91 -19.57 -1.52 -6.08
N ARG A 92 -18.36 -0.96 -6.10
CA ARG A 92 -18.05 0.49 -6.08
C ARG A 92 -17.56 1.02 -7.43
N ALA A 93 -17.84 0.32 -8.53
CA ALA A 93 -17.42 0.71 -9.89
C ALA A 93 -17.83 2.13 -10.29
N GLY A 94 -19.02 2.60 -9.86
CA GLY A 94 -19.48 3.97 -10.11
C GLY A 94 -18.61 5.03 -9.40
N LEU A 95 -18.23 4.78 -8.15
CA LEU A 95 -17.34 5.65 -7.38
C LEU A 95 -15.93 5.65 -7.98
N PHE A 96 -15.42 4.48 -8.38
CA PHE A 96 -14.15 4.37 -9.11
C PHE A 96 -14.14 5.25 -10.37
N ALA A 97 -15.21 5.18 -11.18
CA ALA A 97 -15.33 6.00 -12.39
C ALA A 97 -15.39 7.50 -12.08
N ALA A 98 -16.09 7.90 -11.02
CA ALA A 98 -16.16 9.29 -10.57
C ALA A 98 -14.79 9.82 -10.11
N LEU A 99 -14.05 9.05 -9.30
CA LEU A 99 -12.70 9.38 -8.85
C LEU A 99 -11.73 9.50 -10.02
N ARG A 100 -11.76 8.54 -10.95
CA ARG A 100 -10.97 8.60 -12.19
C ARG A 100 -11.25 9.88 -12.99
N LYS A 101 -12.53 10.27 -13.10
CA LYS A 101 -12.92 11.49 -13.81
C LYS A 101 -12.43 12.74 -13.09
N ALA A 102 -12.52 12.78 -11.76
CA ALA A 102 -12.08 13.91 -10.94
C ALA A 102 -10.55 14.09 -10.96
N ALA A 103 -9.78 12.99 -10.91
CA ALA A 103 -8.32 13.03 -10.93
C ALA A 103 -7.75 13.54 -12.27
N GLY A 104 -8.43 13.27 -13.39
CA GLY A 104 -7.96 13.64 -14.72
C GLY A 104 -6.68 12.90 -15.16
N PRO A 105 -6.18 13.15 -16.37
CA PRO A 105 -4.94 12.56 -16.85
C PRO A 105 -3.67 13.27 -16.30
N PRO A 106 -2.56 12.54 -16.03
CA PRO A 106 -2.39 11.10 -16.18
C PRO A 106 -2.89 10.29 -14.97
N PHE A 107 -3.90 9.45 -15.20
CA PHE A 107 -4.36 8.44 -14.22
C PHE A 107 -3.76 7.08 -14.61
N ALA A 108 -2.49 6.91 -14.24
CA ALA A 108 -1.64 5.79 -14.64
C ALA A 108 -2.13 4.44 -14.05
N ALA A 109 -1.51 3.34 -14.48
CA ALA A 109 -1.95 1.99 -14.11
C ALA A 109 -1.84 1.72 -12.59
N ASP A 110 -0.77 2.21 -11.98
CA ASP A 110 -0.52 2.24 -10.55
C ASP A 110 -1.58 3.03 -9.78
N HIS A 111 -1.92 4.26 -10.21
CA HIS A 111 -2.96 5.07 -9.57
C HIS A 111 -4.33 4.38 -9.63
N ARG A 112 -4.67 3.76 -10.77
CA ARG A 112 -5.89 2.98 -10.92
C ARG A 112 -5.95 1.81 -9.94
N LEU A 113 -4.84 1.08 -9.82
CA LEU A 113 -4.78 -0.08 -8.96
C LEU A 113 -4.83 0.31 -7.48
N ALA A 114 -4.13 1.38 -7.09
CA ALA A 114 -4.16 1.94 -5.74
C ALA A 114 -5.57 2.38 -5.32
N VAL A 115 -6.28 3.11 -6.18
CA VAL A 115 -7.67 3.49 -5.89
C VAL A 115 -8.58 2.26 -5.80
N ALA A 116 -8.40 1.28 -6.68
CA ALA A 116 -9.24 0.10 -6.68
C ALA A 116 -9.05 -0.74 -5.40
N VAL A 117 -7.82 -0.96 -4.93
CA VAL A 117 -7.58 -1.66 -3.66
C VAL A 117 -8.03 -0.84 -2.44
N ALA A 118 -7.92 0.49 -2.49
CA ALA A 118 -8.45 1.33 -1.43
C ALA A 118 -9.99 1.20 -1.33
N LEU A 119 -10.69 1.14 -2.46
CA LEU A 119 -12.14 0.91 -2.49
C LEU A 119 -12.52 -0.50 -2.04
N ASP A 120 -11.72 -1.52 -2.37
CA ASP A 120 -11.94 -2.90 -1.96
C ASP A 120 -11.67 -3.12 -0.46
N ALA A 121 -10.77 -2.33 0.14
CA ALA A 121 -10.47 -2.38 1.57
C ALA A 121 -11.53 -1.69 2.44
N LEU A 122 -12.41 -0.86 1.86
CA LEU A 122 -13.45 -0.19 2.64
C LEU A 122 -14.46 -1.20 3.18
N PRO A 123 -14.80 -1.13 4.48
CA PRO A 123 -15.82 -1.99 5.07
C PRO A 123 -17.19 -1.69 4.45
N ASP A 124 -18.03 -2.72 4.40
CA ASP A 124 -19.43 -2.56 4.03
C ASP A 124 -20.19 -1.99 5.23
N TYR A 125 -20.81 -0.82 5.04
CA TYR A 125 -21.63 -0.12 6.04
C TYR A 125 -23.11 -0.22 5.70
#